data_AF-A0A7J4PVE0-F1
#
_entry.id   AF-A0A7J4PVE0-F1
#
_cell.length_a   1.000
_cell.length_b   1.000
_cell.length_c   1.000
_cell.angle_alpha   90.00
_cell.angle_beta   90.00
_cell.angle_gamma   90.00
#
_symmetry.space_group_name_H-M   'P 1'
#
loop_
_entity.id
_entity.type
_entity.pdbx_description
1 polymer ?
#
loop_
_entity_poly.entity_id
_entity_poly.type
_entity_poly.pdbx_seq_one_letter_code
_entity_poly.pdbx_strand_id
1 'polypeptide(L)'
;GKVNGLAVMGSSIYSGTNSGIVIPIVAEVTPAGSRSEGKFIPTGKLGKIATEAVKNVSAIIKKHMGRDIANYDMHVQFIQIEGVEGDSASISVAVSIISAMENVPINQSVAMTGSLSVRGEVLPVGGVTSKVEAAISAGIKSVILPASNLDDVSISKDKMKGIKLIPVKTLADVLKNSLKDCKRKDEIIKELQSYERNPRQAREENPEPKPKPKSAPKIKKGKRPKKATKR
;
A
#
# COMPACT_ATOMS: atom_id res chain seq x y z
N GLY A 1 -5.62 -1.40 -9.62
CA GLY A 1 -4.29 -0.81 -9.37
C GLY A 1 -3.19 -1.86 -9.42
N LYS A 2 -2.39 -1.92 -10.49
CA LYS A 2 -1.27 -2.87 -10.64
C LYS A 2 0.07 -2.13 -10.52
N VAL A 3 0.96 -2.59 -9.64
CA VAL A 3 2.27 -1.98 -9.33
C VAL A 3 3.38 -3.02 -9.50
N ASN A 4 4.54 -2.60 -10.01
CA ASN A 4 5.76 -3.41 -9.95
C ASN A 4 6.52 -3.10 -8.65
N GLY A 5 6.39 -3.96 -7.64
CA GLY A 5 7.24 -3.94 -6.45
C GLY A 5 8.59 -4.60 -6.71
N LEU A 6 9.55 -4.41 -5.81
CA LEU A 6 10.85 -5.08 -5.84
C LEU A 6 11.14 -5.75 -4.49
N ALA A 7 11.65 -6.97 -4.53
CA ALA A 7 12.12 -7.69 -3.34
C ALA A 7 13.43 -8.42 -3.60
N VAL A 8 13.93 -9.07 -2.54
CA VAL A 8 15.07 -9.97 -2.59
C VAL A 8 14.58 -11.36 -2.20
N MET A 9 15.03 -12.37 -2.94
CA MET A 9 14.81 -13.78 -2.66
C MET A 9 16.12 -14.37 -2.10
N GLY A 10 16.03 -15.22 -1.06
CA GLY A 10 17.18 -15.96 -0.54
C GLY A 10 17.80 -15.48 0.77
N SER A 11 17.05 -14.83 1.66
CA SER A 11 17.49 -14.44 3.02
C SER A 11 17.79 -15.63 3.98
N SER A 12 17.93 -16.86 3.47
CA SER A 12 18.59 -17.90 4.25
C SER A 12 20.05 -17.47 4.44
N ILE A 13 20.40 -17.20 5.70
CA ILE A 13 21.69 -16.72 6.19
C ILE A 13 22.87 -17.58 5.66
N TYR A 14 22.58 -18.77 5.11
CA TYR A 14 23.54 -19.76 4.61
C TYR A 14 23.92 -19.68 3.13
N SER A 15 23.20 -18.96 2.25
CA SER A 15 23.46 -19.00 0.79
C SER A 15 24.17 -17.79 0.17
N GLY A 16 24.41 -16.72 0.93
CA GLY A 16 25.26 -15.58 0.51
C GLY A 16 24.86 -14.85 -0.79
N THR A 17 23.77 -15.24 -1.43
CA THR A 17 23.34 -14.77 -2.76
C THR A 17 21.97 -14.13 -2.64
N ASN A 18 21.96 -12.80 -2.50
CA ASN A 18 20.75 -11.99 -2.52
C ASN A 18 20.36 -11.70 -3.97
N SER A 19 19.41 -12.46 -4.51
CA SER A 19 18.88 -12.24 -5.86
C SER A 19 17.64 -11.36 -5.81
N GLY A 20 17.62 -10.27 -6.58
CA GLY A 20 16.45 -9.40 -6.67
C GLY A 20 15.37 -9.97 -7.59
N ILE A 21 14.11 -9.62 -7.33
CA ILE A 21 12.97 -9.99 -8.18
C ILE A 21 11.96 -8.86 -8.27
N VAL A 22 11.32 -8.72 -9.44
CA VAL A 22 10.15 -7.86 -9.64
C VAL A 22 8.90 -8.60 -9.17
N ILE A 23 8.15 -7.98 -8.27
CA ILE A 23 6.93 -8.54 -7.71
C ILE A 23 5.72 -7.71 -8.16
N PRO A 24 4.88 -8.21 -9.07
CA PRO A 24 3.65 -7.53 -9.42
C PRO A 24 2.66 -7.62 -8.25
N ILE A 25 2.15 -6.46 -7.81
CA ILE A 25 1.13 -6.33 -6.78
C ILE A 25 -0.11 -5.74 -7.43
N VAL A 26 -1.25 -6.39 -7.23
CA VAL A 26 -2.54 -5.94 -7.77
C VAL A 26 -3.48 -5.65 -6.61
N ALA A 27 -4.18 -4.53 -6.69
CA ALA A 27 -5.26 -4.20 -5.79
C ALA A 27 -6.56 -3.91 -6.55
N GLU A 28 -7.66 -4.31 -5.95
CA GLU A 28 -9.03 -4.01 -6.38
C GLU A 28 -9.85 -3.53 -5.17
N VAL A 29 -10.72 -2.55 -5.41
CA VAL A 29 -11.56 -1.95 -4.36
C VAL A 29 -13.02 -2.18 -4.75
N THR A 30 -13.75 -2.87 -3.89
CA THR A 30 -15.17 -3.22 -4.11
C THR A 30 -16.03 -2.59 -3.01
N PRO A 31 -17.35 -2.40 -3.23
CA PRO A 31 -18.25 -2.05 -2.15
C PRO A 31 -18.18 -3.09 -1.04
N ALA A 32 -18.11 -2.65 0.22
CA ALA A 32 -18.01 -3.55 1.36
C ALA A 32 -19.21 -4.51 1.43
N GLY A 33 -18.94 -5.80 1.61
CA GLY A 33 -19.98 -6.81 1.85
C GLY A 33 -20.73 -6.62 3.18
N SER A 34 -20.19 -5.79 4.08
CA SER A 34 -20.81 -5.39 5.34
C SER A 34 -21.11 -3.90 5.36
N ARG A 35 -22.24 -3.51 5.96
CA ARG A 35 -22.61 -2.09 6.13
C ARG A 35 -21.82 -1.37 7.24
N SER A 36 -21.16 -2.14 8.13
CA SER A 36 -20.52 -1.62 9.33
C SER A 36 -18.99 -1.61 9.27
N GLU A 37 -18.38 -2.37 8.37
CA GLU A 37 -16.93 -2.49 8.26
C GLU A 37 -16.52 -2.80 6.83
N GLY A 38 -15.47 -2.12 6.37
CA GLY A 38 -14.74 -2.48 5.17
C GLY A 38 -13.59 -3.38 5.56
N LYS A 39 -13.34 -4.42 4.76
CA LYS A 39 -12.35 -5.44 5.05
C LYS A 39 -11.14 -5.28 4.16
N PHE A 40 -9.99 -5.55 4.74
CA PHE A 40 -8.81 -5.81 3.95
C PHE A 40 -8.66 -7.31 3.72
N ILE A 41 -8.53 -7.70 2.45
CA ILE A 41 -8.53 -9.09 2.01
C ILE A 41 -7.21 -9.33 1.25
N PRO A 42 -6.12 -9.67 1.96
CA PRO A 42 -4.90 -10.13 1.31
C PRO A 42 -5.15 -11.51 0.70
N THR A 43 -4.72 -11.70 -0.54
CA THR A 43 -4.85 -12.96 -1.28
C THR A 43 -3.47 -13.52 -1.60
N GLY A 44 -3.27 -14.81 -1.32
CA GLY A 44 -1.97 -15.48 -1.36
C GLY A 44 -1.41 -15.78 0.03
N LYS A 45 -0.26 -16.47 0.12
CA LYS A 45 0.47 -16.75 1.37
C LYS A 45 1.20 -15.50 1.88
N LEU A 46 0.46 -14.42 2.06
CA LEU A 46 0.98 -13.14 2.54
C LEU A 46 1.03 -13.19 4.06
N GLY A 47 2.25 -13.15 4.60
CA GLY A 47 2.49 -13.17 6.04
C GLY A 47 2.06 -11.88 6.76
N LYS A 48 2.55 -11.70 7.99
CA LYS A 48 2.26 -10.54 8.86
C LYS A 48 2.55 -9.18 8.19
N ILE A 49 3.47 -9.13 7.23
CA ILE A 49 3.99 -7.89 6.65
C ILE A 49 2.97 -7.20 5.75
N ALA A 50 2.28 -7.94 4.89
CA ALA A 50 1.23 -7.37 4.06
C ALA A 50 0.12 -6.75 4.93
N THR A 51 -0.22 -7.42 6.04
CA THR A 51 -1.17 -6.94 7.03
C THR A 51 -0.73 -5.61 7.66
N GLU A 52 0.55 -5.48 8.05
CA GLU A 52 1.06 -4.23 8.64
C GLU A 52 1.15 -3.09 7.62
N ALA A 53 1.64 -3.36 6.40
CA ALA A 53 1.66 -2.37 5.32
C ALA A 53 0.27 -1.76 5.09
N VAL A 54 -0.75 -2.61 5.10
CA VAL A 54 -2.13 -2.20 4.86
C VAL A 54 -2.68 -1.39 6.01
N LYS A 55 -2.42 -1.80 7.25
CA LYS A 55 -2.86 -1.01 8.41
C LYS A 55 -2.30 0.41 8.31
N ASN A 56 -1.03 0.56 7.93
CA ASN A 56 -0.40 1.86 7.74
C ASN A 56 -1.09 2.65 6.62
N VAL A 57 -1.34 2.03 5.46
CA VAL A 57 -2.04 2.65 4.34
C VAL A 57 -3.47 3.06 4.72
N SER A 58 -4.18 2.23 5.47
CA SER A 58 -5.55 2.50 5.92
C SER A 58 -5.62 3.74 6.81
N ALA A 59 -4.61 3.95 7.66
CA ALA A 59 -4.50 5.13 8.50
C ALA A 59 -4.28 6.39 7.63
N ILE A 60 -3.44 6.29 6.61
CA ILE A 60 -3.15 7.39 5.69
C ILE A 60 -4.40 7.75 4.87
N ILE A 61 -5.07 6.77 4.27
CA ILE A 61 -6.28 7.00 3.46
C ILE A 61 -7.38 7.66 4.28
N LYS A 62 -7.65 7.14 5.49
CA LYS A 62 -8.65 7.73 6.41
C LYS A 62 -8.32 9.17 6.75
N LYS A 63 -7.07 9.42 7.15
CA LYS A 63 -6.66 10.71 7.71
C LYS A 63 -6.50 11.78 6.64
N HIS A 64 -5.91 11.45 5.49
CA HIS A 64 -5.46 12.43 4.51
C HIS A 64 -6.41 12.59 3.32
N MET A 65 -7.23 11.59 3.00
CA MET A 65 -8.15 11.64 1.84
C MET A 65 -9.61 11.77 2.28
N GLY A 66 -9.90 11.70 3.59
CA GLY A 66 -11.26 11.73 4.14
C GLY A 66 -12.15 10.60 3.61
N ARG A 67 -11.55 9.53 3.08
CA ARG A 67 -12.29 8.41 2.50
C ARG A 67 -12.73 7.47 3.61
N ASP A 68 -14.04 7.25 3.71
CA ASP A 68 -14.59 6.25 4.61
C ASP A 68 -14.35 4.84 4.04
N ILE A 69 -13.18 4.30 4.35
CA ILE A 69 -12.79 2.94 3.99
C ILE A 69 -13.67 1.87 4.66
N ALA A 70 -14.57 2.22 5.58
CA ALA A 70 -15.57 1.27 6.09
C ALA A 70 -16.64 0.91 5.04
N ASN A 71 -16.70 1.61 3.91
CA ASN A 71 -17.62 1.30 2.80
C ASN A 71 -17.00 0.44 1.71
N TYR A 72 -15.72 0.07 1.84
CA TYR A 72 -14.99 -0.63 0.80
C TYR A 72 -14.26 -1.87 1.31
N ASP A 73 -14.34 -2.95 0.53
CA ASP A 73 -13.45 -4.09 0.69
C ASP A 73 -12.25 -3.91 -0.25
N MET A 74 -11.04 -4.06 0.29
CA MET A 74 -9.79 -3.89 -0.45
C MET A 74 -9.12 -5.24 -0.62
N HIS A 75 -9.10 -5.72 -1.84
CA HIS A 75 -8.45 -6.97 -2.20
C HIS A 75 -7.04 -6.66 -2.70
N VAL A 76 -6.02 -7.28 -2.12
CA VAL A 76 -4.63 -7.14 -2.58
C VAL A 76 -4.03 -8.50 -2.84
N GLN A 77 -3.39 -8.66 -3.98
CA GLN A 77 -2.75 -9.87 -4.43
C GLN A 77 -1.30 -9.60 -4.79
N PHE A 78 -0.40 -10.48 -4.34
CA PHE A 78 0.97 -10.53 -4.81
C PHE A 78 1.06 -11.69 -5.80
N ILE A 79 1.43 -11.40 -7.05
CA ILE A 79 1.38 -12.38 -8.15
C ILE A 79 2.63 -13.29 -8.07
N GLN A 80 2.42 -14.61 -8.18
CA GLN A 80 3.47 -15.63 -8.41
C GLN A 80 4.51 -15.80 -7.28
N ILE A 81 4.16 -15.65 -6.00
CA ILE A 81 5.15 -15.81 -4.91
C ILE A 81 4.63 -16.66 -3.76
N GLU A 82 5.46 -17.61 -3.34
CA GLU A 82 5.34 -18.28 -2.05
C GLU A 82 6.17 -17.51 -1.00
N GLY A 83 5.52 -16.64 -0.25
CA GLY A 83 6.14 -15.89 0.85
C GLY A 83 6.92 -14.65 0.39
N VAL A 84 6.41 -13.48 0.77
CA VAL A 84 7.18 -12.22 0.68
C VAL A 84 7.67 -11.90 2.09
N GLU A 85 8.99 -11.95 2.28
CA GLU A 85 9.64 -11.48 3.50
C GLU A 85 10.16 -10.05 3.29
N GLY A 86 9.95 -9.18 4.29
CA GLY A 86 10.40 -7.80 4.31
C GLY A 86 9.29 -6.74 4.11
N ASP A 87 9.32 -5.71 4.95
CA ASP A 87 8.49 -4.50 4.96
C ASP A 87 8.59 -3.63 3.69
N SER A 88 9.59 -3.92 2.85
CA SER A 88 9.94 -3.16 1.65
C SER A 88 8.90 -3.10 0.52
N ALA A 89 7.76 -3.79 0.65
CA ALA A 89 6.63 -3.73 -0.27
C ALA A 89 5.55 -2.69 0.14
N SER A 90 5.72 -2.00 1.27
CA SER A 90 4.66 -1.17 1.86
C SER A 90 4.21 -0.03 0.96
N ILE A 91 5.13 0.67 0.28
CA ILE A 91 4.74 1.73 -0.66
C ILE A 91 4.02 1.17 -1.90
N SER A 92 4.39 -0.03 -2.35
CA SER A 92 3.77 -0.66 -3.52
C SER A 92 2.32 -1.05 -3.25
N VAL A 93 2.04 -1.54 -2.04
CA VAL A 93 0.67 -1.81 -1.57
C VAL A 93 -0.12 -0.51 -1.41
N ALA A 94 0.49 0.55 -0.90
CA ALA A 94 -0.15 1.86 -0.79
C ALA A 94 -0.61 2.39 -2.15
N VAL A 95 0.31 2.40 -3.12
CA VAL A 95 0.05 2.89 -4.47
C VAL A 95 -0.99 2.03 -5.19
N SER A 96 -0.94 0.71 -5.05
CA SER A 96 -1.92 -0.18 -5.70
C SER A 96 -3.34 0.09 -5.19
N ILE A 97 -3.51 0.22 -3.87
CA ILE A 97 -4.80 0.53 -3.23
C ILE A 97 -5.29 1.92 -3.64
N ILE A 98 -4.46 2.95 -3.53
CA ILE A 98 -4.84 4.33 -3.88
C ILE A 98 -5.23 4.42 -5.36
N SER A 99 -4.45 3.80 -6.25
CA SER A 99 -4.76 3.73 -7.67
C SER A 99 -6.11 3.05 -7.94
N ALA A 100 -6.41 1.95 -7.25
CA ALA A 100 -7.66 1.22 -7.42
C ALA A 100 -8.86 2.03 -6.88
N MET A 101 -8.71 2.65 -5.71
CA MET A 101 -9.76 3.45 -5.07
C MET A 101 -10.09 4.72 -5.86
N GLU A 102 -9.07 5.37 -6.43
CA GLU A 102 -9.20 6.65 -7.12
C GLU A 102 -9.32 6.51 -8.65
N ASN A 103 -9.30 5.28 -9.16
CA ASN A 103 -9.32 4.94 -10.58
C ASN A 103 -8.26 5.71 -11.39
N VAL A 104 -7.04 5.83 -10.84
CA VAL A 104 -5.91 6.47 -11.52
C VAL A 104 -4.90 5.40 -11.95
N PRO A 105 -4.61 5.26 -13.26
CA PRO A 105 -3.67 4.24 -13.74
C PRO A 105 -2.24 4.46 -13.23
N ILE A 106 -1.53 3.37 -12.96
CA ILE A 106 -0.10 3.38 -12.58
C ILE A 106 0.76 3.18 -13.82
N ASN A 107 1.87 3.92 -13.92
CA ASN A 107 2.87 3.75 -14.96
C ASN A 107 3.63 2.43 -14.77
N GLN A 108 3.42 1.47 -15.68
CA GLN A 108 4.06 0.14 -15.63
C GLN A 108 5.54 0.16 -16.04
N SER A 109 6.07 1.29 -16.55
CA SER A 109 7.52 1.45 -16.77
C SER A 109 8.29 1.78 -15.49
N VAL A 110 7.59 1.85 -14.34
CA VAL A 110 8.14 2.18 -13.03
C VAL A 110 8.04 0.97 -12.12
N ALA A 111 9.10 0.73 -11.36
CA ALA A 111 9.08 -0.14 -10.19
C ALA A 111 9.42 0.62 -8.92
N MET A 112 9.10 0.04 -7.76
CA MET A 112 9.32 0.72 -6.49
C MET A 112 9.66 -0.24 -5.36
N THR A 113 10.44 0.28 -4.40
CA THR A 113 10.72 -0.38 -3.12
C THR A 113 10.76 0.67 -2.02
N GLY A 114 10.34 0.29 -0.82
CA GLY A 114 10.30 1.20 0.32
C GLY A 114 9.30 0.77 1.37
N SER A 115 9.65 1.02 2.62
CA SER A 115 8.74 0.88 3.74
C SER A 115 7.95 2.16 3.94
N LEU A 116 6.77 2.08 4.53
CA LEU A 116 5.87 3.23 4.69
C LEU A 116 5.46 3.37 6.16
N SER A 117 5.76 4.52 6.75
CA SER A 117 5.30 4.85 8.10
C SER A 117 3.82 5.21 8.09
N VAL A 118 3.14 5.11 9.25
CA VAL A 118 1.75 5.59 9.42
C VAL A 118 1.57 7.09 9.19
N ARG A 119 2.68 7.84 9.11
CA ARG A 119 2.71 9.29 8.83
C ARG A 119 2.96 9.62 7.36
N GLY A 120 3.13 8.61 6.50
CA GLY A 120 3.36 8.81 5.07
C GLY A 120 4.84 8.98 4.68
N GLU A 121 5.78 8.73 5.59
CA GLU A 121 7.22 8.81 5.31
C GLU A 121 7.70 7.50 4.65
N VAL A 122 8.57 7.65 3.66
CA VAL A 122 9.23 6.52 2.98
C VAL A 122 10.52 6.17 3.73
N LEU A 123 10.58 4.93 4.22
CA LEU A 123 11.64 4.43 5.08
C LEU A 123 12.61 3.52 4.30
N PRO A 124 13.90 3.46 4.70
CA PRO A 124 14.92 2.66 4.03
C PRO A 124 14.60 1.16 4.05
N VAL A 125 15.18 0.44 3.11
CA VAL A 125 15.01 -1.01 2.93
C VAL A 125 16.34 -1.69 2.63
N GLY A 126 16.46 -2.96 2.99
CA GLY A 126 17.62 -3.78 2.64
C GLY A 126 17.65 -4.21 1.16
N GLY A 127 18.85 -4.52 0.67
CA GLY A 127 19.06 -5.16 -0.63
C GLY A 127 18.71 -4.29 -1.84
N VAL A 128 18.85 -2.96 -1.73
CA VAL A 128 18.45 -2.03 -2.80
C VAL A 128 19.21 -2.28 -4.11
N THR A 129 20.49 -2.63 -4.05
CA THR A 129 21.31 -2.97 -5.23
C THR A 129 20.70 -4.14 -6.01
N SER A 130 20.49 -5.29 -5.35
CA SER A 130 19.87 -6.46 -5.99
C SER A 130 18.49 -6.15 -6.57
N LYS A 131 17.68 -5.34 -5.87
CA LYS A 131 16.36 -4.89 -6.33
C LYS A 131 16.44 -4.04 -7.60
N VAL A 132 17.37 -3.08 -7.65
CA VAL A 132 17.56 -2.25 -8.85
C VAL A 132 18.09 -3.09 -10.01
N GLU A 133 19.01 -4.03 -9.77
CA GLU A 133 19.48 -4.96 -10.81
C GLU A 133 18.36 -5.82 -11.39
N ALA A 134 17.40 -6.26 -10.56
CA ALA A 134 16.22 -6.97 -11.02
C ALA A 134 15.32 -6.08 -11.90
N ALA A 135 15.16 -4.81 -11.55
CA ALA A 135 14.42 -3.86 -12.37
C ALA A 135 15.10 -3.63 -13.72
N ILE A 136 16.43 -3.49 -13.75
CA ILE A 136 17.22 -3.38 -14.99
C ILE A 136 17.01 -4.63 -15.85
N SER A 137 17.14 -5.82 -15.26
CA SER A 137 16.99 -7.10 -15.97
C SER A 137 15.59 -7.30 -16.54
N ALA A 138 14.56 -6.75 -15.88
CA ALA A 138 13.18 -6.76 -16.34
C ALA A 138 12.85 -5.64 -17.36
N GLY A 139 13.82 -4.79 -17.73
CA GLY A 139 13.63 -3.71 -18.70
C GLY A 139 12.83 -2.51 -18.18
N ILE A 140 12.69 -2.37 -16.85
CA ILE A 140 12.01 -1.24 -16.21
C ILE A 140 12.82 0.05 -16.41
N LYS A 141 12.14 1.16 -16.68
CA LYS A 141 12.76 2.44 -17.03
C LYS A 141 13.07 3.31 -15.82
N SER A 142 12.33 3.15 -14.72
CA SER A 142 12.56 3.94 -13.52
C SER A 142 12.30 3.15 -12.24
N VAL A 143 13.10 3.41 -11.21
CA VAL A 143 12.94 2.82 -9.87
C VAL A 143 12.75 3.93 -8.86
N ILE A 144 11.64 3.87 -8.14
CA ILE A 144 11.38 4.69 -6.96
C ILE A 144 11.99 3.96 -5.75
N LEU A 145 12.81 4.67 -4.99
CA LEU A 145 13.44 4.14 -3.77
C LEU A 145 13.53 5.20 -2.67
N PRO A 146 13.69 4.80 -1.40
CA PRO A 146 13.86 5.74 -0.31
C PRO A 146 15.09 6.62 -0.55
N ALA A 147 14.97 7.93 -0.33
CA ALA A 147 16.09 8.84 -0.54
C ALA A 147 17.33 8.46 0.29
N SER A 148 17.12 7.84 1.46
CA SER A 148 18.19 7.33 2.33
C SER A 148 18.95 6.12 1.79
N ASN A 149 18.41 5.41 0.79
CA ASN A 149 19.10 4.28 0.15
C ASN A 149 19.82 4.66 -1.14
N LEU A 150 19.80 5.93 -1.57
CA LEU A 150 20.38 6.32 -2.86
C LEU A 150 21.87 5.98 -2.93
N ASP A 151 22.61 6.23 -1.85
CA ASP A 151 24.04 5.96 -1.76
C ASP A 151 24.36 4.47 -1.55
N ASP A 152 23.38 3.66 -1.15
CA ASP A 152 23.53 2.20 -1.00
C ASP A 152 23.48 1.47 -2.35
N VAL A 153 23.08 2.15 -3.43
CA VAL A 153 22.98 1.55 -4.77
C VAL A 153 24.35 1.47 -5.41
N SER A 154 24.94 0.28 -5.42
CA SER A 154 26.26 0.00 -6.01
C SER A 154 26.12 -0.79 -7.31
N ILE A 155 25.95 -0.08 -8.43
CA ILE A 155 25.80 -0.67 -9.77
C ILE A 155 26.74 0.03 -10.75
N SER A 156 27.35 -0.74 -11.66
CA SER A 156 28.26 -0.18 -12.68
C SER A 156 27.54 0.83 -13.60
N LYS A 157 28.28 1.85 -14.05
CA LYS A 157 27.74 2.91 -14.91
C LYS A 157 27.09 2.36 -16.19
N ASP A 158 27.63 1.28 -16.75
CA ASP A 158 27.09 0.67 -17.97
C ASP A 158 25.71 0.06 -17.76
N LYS A 159 25.48 -0.62 -16.63
CA LYS A 159 24.15 -1.14 -16.26
C LYS A 159 23.16 -0.01 -15.95
N MET A 160 23.64 1.11 -15.42
CA MET A 160 22.82 2.27 -15.07
C MET A 160 22.30 3.09 -16.27
N LYS A 161 22.91 2.97 -17.46
CA LYS A 161 22.54 3.76 -18.66
C LYS A 161 21.07 3.60 -19.11
N GLY A 162 20.40 2.53 -18.70
CA GLY A 162 19.02 2.22 -19.09
C GLY A 162 17.95 2.53 -18.05
N ILE A 163 18.31 3.01 -16.85
CA ILE A 163 17.37 3.13 -15.72
C ILE A 163 17.53 4.47 -14.98
N LYS A 164 16.40 5.07 -14.60
CA LYS A 164 16.34 6.29 -13.79
C LYS A 164 16.02 5.95 -12.34
N LEU A 165 16.88 6.36 -11.41
CA LEU A 165 16.59 6.29 -9.98
C LEU A 165 15.85 7.55 -9.53
N ILE A 166 14.78 7.35 -8.75
CA ILE A 166 13.91 8.41 -8.25
C ILE A 166 13.90 8.31 -6.71
N PRO A 167 14.78 9.06 -6.01
CA PRO A 167 14.78 9.11 -4.55
C PRO A 167 13.54 9.86 -4.07
N VAL A 168 12.84 9.30 -3.07
CA VAL A 168 11.60 9.87 -2.52
C VAL A 168 11.64 9.92 -0.99
N LYS A 169 10.89 10.84 -0.38
CA LYS A 169 10.79 10.98 1.08
C LYS A 169 9.39 10.74 1.61
N THR A 170 8.35 11.04 0.83
CA THR A 170 6.96 10.88 1.26
C THR A 170 6.13 10.07 0.27
N LEU A 171 4.96 9.60 0.71
CA LEU A 171 4.00 8.93 -0.15
C LEU A 171 3.53 9.84 -1.31
N ALA A 172 3.44 11.15 -1.08
CA ALA A 172 3.09 12.11 -2.13
C ALA A 172 4.13 12.10 -3.27
N ASP A 173 5.42 12.01 -2.94
CA ASP A 173 6.49 11.86 -3.94
C ASP A 173 6.34 10.55 -4.73
N VAL A 174 6.01 9.46 -4.05
CA VAL A 174 5.79 8.15 -4.69
C VAL A 174 4.64 8.23 -5.70
N LEU A 175 3.49 8.78 -5.30
CA LEU A 175 2.31 8.89 -6.18
C LEU A 175 2.57 9.82 -7.36
N LYS A 176 3.29 10.93 -7.13
CA LYS A 176 3.72 11.85 -8.19
C LYS A 176 4.53 11.16 -9.29
N ASN A 177 5.40 10.22 -8.90
CA ASN A 177 6.29 9.54 -9.84
C ASN A 177 5.76 8.19 -10.36
N SER A 178 4.69 7.65 -9.78
CA SER A 178 4.14 6.34 -10.16
C SER A 178 2.80 6.40 -10.90
N LEU A 179 1.95 7.39 -10.63
CA LEU A 179 0.65 7.55 -11.30
C LEU A 179 0.80 8.23 -12.65
N LYS A 180 -0.02 7.82 -13.64
CA LYS A 180 -0.12 8.51 -14.93
C LYS A 180 -0.70 9.92 -14.74
N ASP A 181 -0.30 10.85 -15.60
CA ASP A 181 -0.71 12.24 -15.50
C ASP A 181 -2.20 12.40 -15.82
N CYS A 182 -2.94 12.98 -14.87
CA CYS A 182 -4.33 13.34 -15.01
C CYS A 182 -4.71 14.35 -13.91
N LYS A 183 -5.82 15.07 -14.09
CA LYS A 183 -6.32 16.03 -13.09
C LYS A 183 -6.51 15.40 -11.71
N ARG A 184 -6.99 14.16 -11.65
CA ARG A 184 -7.22 13.43 -10.39
C ARG A 184 -5.93 13.17 -9.63
N LYS A 185 -4.82 12.87 -10.32
CA LYS A 185 -3.49 12.72 -9.70
C LYS A 185 -3.09 13.99 -8.97
N ASP A 186 -3.26 15.16 -9.60
CA ASP A 186 -2.87 16.44 -9.00
C ASP A 186 -3.71 16.77 -7.75
N GLU A 187 -5.01 16.46 -7.78
CA GLU A 187 -5.91 16.60 -6.63
C GLU A 187 -5.46 15.72 -5.45
N ILE A 188 -5.18 14.44 -5.69
CA ILE A 188 -4.70 13.50 -4.65
C ILE A 188 -3.38 13.99 -4.02
N ILE A 189 -2.45 14.47 -4.85
CA ILE A 189 -1.16 14.96 -4.36
C ILE A 189 -1.36 16.20 -3.49
N LYS A 190 -2.27 17.12 -3.88
CA LYS A 190 -2.61 18.30 -3.07
C LYS A 190 -3.27 17.91 -1.75
N GLU A 191 -4.21 16.97 -1.76
CA GLU A 191 -4.86 16.42 -0.55
C GLU A 191 -3.81 15.87 0.44
N LEU A 192 -2.83 15.10 -0.04
CA LEU A 192 -1.78 14.57 0.83
C LEU A 192 -0.85 15.67 1.40
N GLN A 193 -0.45 16.63 0.56
CA GLN A 193 0.47 17.71 0.95
C GLN A 193 -0.15 18.75 1.88
N SER A 194 -1.46 19.00 1.80
CA SER A 194 -2.13 19.98 2.68
C SER A 194 -2.11 19.52 4.14
N TYR A 195 -2.32 18.23 4.37
CA TYR A 195 -2.24 17.62 5.70
C TYR A 195 -0.81 17.58 6.27
N GLU A 196 0.21 17.49 5.42
CA GLU A 196 1.62 17.56 5.86
C GLU A 196 1.99 18.98 6.35
N ARG A 197 1.42 20.03 5.75
CA ARG A 197 1.74 21.43 6.09
C ARG A 197 0.93 22.00 7.25
N ASN A 198 -0.36 21.66 7.38
CA ASN A 198 -1.19 22.21 8.45
C ASN A 198 -2.33 21.26 8.89
N PRO A 199 -2.08 20.40 9.90
CA PRO A 199 -3.06 19.39 10.34
C PRO A 199 -4.38 19.97 10.86
N ARG A 200 -4.41 21.26 11.25
CA ARG A 200 -5.61 21.93 11.79
C ARG A 200 -6.55 22.44 10.69
N GLN A 201 -6.02 23.08 9.64
CA GLN A 201 -6.82 23.60 8.51
C GLN A 201 -7.38 22.50 7.60
N ALA A 202 -6.62 21.42 7.38
CA ALA A 202 -7.09 20.31 6.52
C ALA A 202 -8.35 19.61 7.06
N ARG A 203 -8.57 19.64 8.39
CA ARG A 203 -9.81 19.14 9.03
C ARG A 203 -11.04 20.02 8.79
N GLU A 204 -10.83 21.31 8.51
CA GLU A 204 -11.91 22.25 8.18
C GLU A 204 -12.32 22.13 6.71
N GLU A 205 -11.35 21.88 5.81
CA GLU A 205 -11.59 21.71 4.36
C GLU A 205 -12.16 20.33 3.99
N ASN A 206 -11.83 19.27 4.74
CA ASN A 206 -12.35 17.92 4.50
C ASN A 206 -12.83 17.29 5.83
N PRO A 207 -14.07 17.60 6.26
CA PRO A 207 -14.58 17.17 7.56
C PRO A 207 -14.70 15.64 7.63
N GLU A 208 -14.32 15.06 8.77
CA GLU A 208 -14.41 13.61 9.00
C GLU A 208 -15.83 13.10 8.72
N PRO A 209 -15.98 11.96 8.02
CA PRO A 209 -17.30 11.36 7.80
C PRO A 209 -17.95 11.06 9.16
N LYS A 210 -19.17 11.57 9.37
CA LYS A 210 -19.90 11.40 10.62
C LYS A 210 -20.00 9.91 10.97
N PRO A 211 -19.72 9.50 12.22
CA PRO A 211 -19.82 8.11 12.62
C PRO A 211 -21.24 7.62 12.37
N LYS A 212 -21.38 6.50 11.65
CA LYS A 212 -22.68 5.88 11.40
C LYS A 212 -23.37 5.60 12.74
N PRO A 213 -24.67 5.88 12.88
CA PRO A 213 -25.39 5.57 14.11
C PRO A 213 -25.25 4.08 14.41
N LYS A 214 -24.73 3.76 15.61
CA LYS A 214 -24.61 2.37 16.08
C LYS A 214 -26.00 1.74 16.03
N SER A 215 -26.17 0.70 15.23
CA SER A 215 -27.42 -0.08 15.20
C SER A 215 -27.73 -0.55 16.62
N ALA A 216 -28.89 -0.15 17.14
CA ALA A 216 -29.31 -0.48 18.50
C ALA A 216 -29.20 -1.99 18.78
N PRO A 217 -28.83 -2.41 20.01
CA PRO A 217 -28.77 -3.82 20.35
C PRO A 217 -30.15 -4.45 20.13
N LYS A 218 -30.22 -5.50 19.30
CA LYS A 218 -31.43 -6.32 19.18
C LYS A 218 -31.73 -6.93 20.57
N ILE A 219 -32.74 -6.40 21.24
CA ILE A 219 -33.29 -6.97 22.47
C ILE A 219 -33.70 -8.42 22.15
N LYS A 220 -32.96 -9.39 22.69
CA LYS A 220 -33.34 -10.81 22.64
C LYS A 220 -34.68 -10.95 23.36
N LYS A 221 -35.78 -11.11 22.60
CA LYS A 221 -37.09 -11.49 23.17
C LYS A 221 -36.90 -12.80 23.95
N GLY A 222 -37.21 -12.76 25.24
CA GLY A 222 -37.01 -13.86 26.19
C GLY A 222 -37.66 -15.16 25.72
N LYS A 223 -36.95 -16.27 25.95
CA LYS A 223 -37.50 -17.63 25.83
C LYS A 223 -38.67 -17.76 26.82
N ARG A 224 -39.88 -18.07 26.33
CA ARG A 224 -41.01 -18.50 27.16
C ARG A 224 -40.64 -19.79 27.91
N PRO A 225 -40.96 -19.94 29.20
CA PRO A 225 -40.70 -21.19 29.92
C PRO A 225 -41.63 -22.29 29.38
N LYS A 226 -41.07 -23.48 29.14
CA LYS A 226 -41.84 -24.68 28.80
C LYS A 226 -42.63 -25.11 30.04
N LYS A 227 -43.96 -25.22 29.91
CA LYS A 227 -44.83 -25.83 30.92
C LYS A 227 -44.39 -27.29 31.15
N ALA A 228 -44.14 -27.63 32.41
CA ALA A 228 -43.95 -29.01 32.84
C ALA A 228 -45.30 -29.74 32.81
N THR A 229 -45.38 -30.82 32.03
CA THR A 229 -46.49 -31.77 32.07
C THR A 229 -46.19 -32.78 33.18
N LYS A 230 -46.96 -32.74 34.27
CA LYS A 230 -47.00 -33.81 35.28
C LYS A 230 -47.81 -34.99 34.69
N ARG A 231 -47.21 -36.18 34.70
CA ARG A 231 -47.88 -37.47 34.80
C ARG A 231 -47.01 -38.38 35.65
#